data_AF-A0AAD4BKB9-F1
#
_entry.id   AF-A0AAD4BKB9-F1
#
_cell.length_a   1.000
_cell.length_b   1.000
_cell.length_c   1.000
_cell.angle_alpha   90.00
_cell.angle_beta   90.00
_cell.angle_gamma   90.00
#
_symmetry.space_group_name_H-M   'P 1'
#
loop_
_entity.id
_entity.type
_entity.pdbx_description
1 polymer ?
#
loop_
_entity_poly.entity_id
_entity_poly.type
_entity_poly.pdbx_seq_one_letter_code
_entity_poly.pdbx_strand_id
1 'polypeptide(L)'
;MPTPQEVYTRLLMHRDLSRGFPLYTPEPNEGLPPDYRACGPRIGDLGYIDNMNGGFNFLFNVCLPADHPFNQVYGVPETFQQLKLRVGEERDHEEDVQFRPNQDPPGIILATCPTKVIQLGGMVDAQNSTSTMGAGFTMQFNSSKNEGAMLVLPHGTEKHDLLPIKKLERAVKENAQSWHDFIHRFNVPAL
;
A
#
# COMPACT_ATOMS: atom_id res chain seq x y z
N MET A 1 -11.19 -15.51 18.47
CA MET A 1 -9.73 -15.38 18.26
C MET A 1 -9.55 -14.41 17.11
N PRO A 2 -8.62 -13.46 17.20
CA PRO A 2 -8.40 -12.53 16.09
C PRO A 2 -7.91 -13.27 14.84
N THR A 3 -8.24 -12.77 13.66
CA THR A 3 -7.72 -13.32 12.40
C THR A 3 -6.22 -13.00 12.25
N PRO A 4 -5.47 -13.74 11.43
CA PRO A 4 -4.07 -13.42 11.15
C PRO A 4 -3.87 -11.98 10.65
N GLN A 5 -4.80 -11.47 9.85
CA GLN A 5 -4.82 -10.08 9.38
C GLN A 5 -4.97 -9.09 10.54
N GLU A 6 -5.94 -9.30 11.43
CA GLU A 6 -6.15 -8.40 12.59
C GLU A 6 -4.91 -8.35 13.49
N VAL A 7 -4.26 -9.50 13.70
CA VAL A 7 -2.99 -9.57 14.44
C VAL A 7 -1.89 -8.83 13.69
N TYR A 8 -1.71 -9.11 12.40
CA TYR A 8 -0.68 -8.51 11.56
C TYR A 8 -0.81 -6.99 11.51
N THR A 9 -2.00 -6.49 11.18
CA THR A 9 -2.27 -5.08 11.04
C THR A 9 -2.07 -4.35 12.36
N ARG A 10 -2.67 -4.83 13.44
CA ARG A 10 -2.51 -4.23 14.76
C ARG A 10 -1.03 -4.17 15.14
N LEU A 11 -0.30 -5.28 15.04
CA LEU A 11 1.08 -5.34 15.50
C LEU A 11 2.03 -4.44 14.69
N LEU A 12 1.90 -4.40 13.37
CA LEU A 12 2.75 -3.54 12.54
C LEU A 12 2.38 -2.05 12.65
N MET A 13 1.10 -1.70 12.81
CA MET A 13 0.71 -0.31 13.07
C MET A 13 1.35 0.22 14.36
N HIS A 14 1.33 -0.57 15.44
CA HIS A 14 1.92 -0.15 16.72
C HIS A 14 3.46 -0.07 16.68
N ARG A 15 4.09 -0.74 15.72
CA ARG A 15 5.56 -0.67 15.52
C ARG A 15 6.00 0.68 14.98
N ASP A 16 5.26 1.22 14.02
CA ASP A 16 5.57 2.51 13.38
C ASP A 16 4.31 3.15 12.79
N LEU A 17 3.69 4.04 13.57
CA LEU A 17 2.48 4.76 13.17
C LEU A 17 2.69 5.71 11.99
N SER A 18 3.95 6.02 11.62
CA SER A 18 4.25 6.93 10.51
C SER A 18 4.13 6.28 9.13
N ARG A 19 3.95 4.96 9.07
CA ARG A 19 3.90 4.16 7.83
C ARG A 19 2.47 3.92 7.31
N GLY A 20 1.46 4.38 8.03
CA GLY A 20 0.06 4.18 7.65
C GLY A 20 -0.46 2.78 7.98
N PHE A 21 -1.45 2.33 7.20
CA PHE A 21 -2.13 1.06 7.42
C PHE A 21 -1.43 -0.09 6.66
N PRO A 22 -0.92 -1.13 7.34
CA PRO A 22 -0.31 -2.28 6.70
C PRO A 22 -1.37 -3.24 6.10
N LEU A 23 -1.19 -3.59 4.83
CA LEU A 23 -1.99 -4.60 4.14
C LEU A 23 -1.46 -6.00 4.44
N TYR A 24 -2.37 -6.94 4.71
CA TYR A 24 -2.00 -8.35 4.93
C TYR A 24 -1.71 -9.05 3.59
N THR A 25 -2.49 -8.73 2.56
CA THR A 25 -2.26 -9.16 1.17
C THR A 25 -2.03 -7.91 0.31
N PRO A 26 -0.78 -7.43 0.17
CA PRO A 26 -0.49 -6.19 -0.55
C PRO A 26 -0.66 -6.30 -2.07
N GLU A 27 -0.71 -7.52 -2.62
CA GLU A 27 -0.79 -7.75 -4.06
C GLU A 27 -2.12 -7.21 -4.65
N PRO A 28 -2.05 -6.43 -5.75
CA PRO A 28 -3.25 -5.93 -6.42
C PRO A 28 -4.03 -7.07 -7.10
N ASN A 29 -5.34 -6.90 -7.23
CA ASN A 29 -6.21 -7.86 -7.91
C ASN A 29 -5.75 -8.10 -9.36
N GLU A 30 -5.68 -9.36 -9.79
CA GLU A 30 -5.24 -9.77 -11.13
C GLU A 30 -6.10 -9.18 -12.27
N GLY A 31 -7.36 -8.85 -11.98
CA GLY A 31 -8.29 -8.21 -12.92
C GLY A 31 -7.98 -6.74 -13.21
N LEU A 32 -7.04 -6.12 -12.48
CA LEU A 32 -6.65 -4.73 -12.69
C LEU A 32 -5.68 -4.58 -13.89
N PRO A 33 -5.68 -3.40 -14.54
CA PRO A 33 -4.77 -3.12 -15.65
C PRO A 33 -3.31 -3.45 -15.33
N PRO A 34 -2.52 -4.01 -16.27
CA PRO A 34 -1.11 -4.36 -16.02
C PRO A 34 -0.28 -3.22 -15.45
N ASP A 35 -0.47 -2.00 -15.96
CA ASP A 35 0.24 -0.80 -15.48
C ASP A 35 -0.14 -0.42 -14.04
N TYR A 36 -1.38 -0.70 -13.63
CA TYR A 36 -1.77 -0.54 -12.23
C TYR A 36 -1.08 -1.60 -11.37
N ARG A 37 -1.09 -2.87 -11.80
CA ARG A 37 -0.49 -3.98 -11.06
C ARG A 37 1.02 -3.81 -10.88
N ALA A 38 1.71 -3.20 -11.85
CA ALA A 38 3.14 -2.95 -11.79
C ALA A 38 3.54 -1.89 -10.75
N CYS A 39 2.71 -0.87 -10.54
CA CYS A 39 2.99 0.22 -9.58
C CYS A 39 2.28 0.04 -8.23
N GLY A 40 1.21 -0.76 -8.17
CA GLY A 40 0.41 -0.95 -6.97
C GLY A 40 -0.44 0.27 -6.57
N PRO A 41 -0.94 0.28 -5.31
CA PRO A 41 -1.71 1.38 -4.75
C PRO A 41 -0.95 2.70 -4.74
N ARG A 42 -1.64 3.79 -5.04
CA ARG A 42 -1.04 5.14 -5.13
C ARG A 42 -1.92 6.21 -4.48
N ILE A 43 -1.35 7.40 -4.28
CA ILE A 43 -2.10 8.55 -3.77
C ILE A 43 -3.33 8.79 -4.65
N GLY A 44 -4.48 8.92 -3.99
CA GLY A 44 -5.76 9.15 -4.62
C GLY A 44 -6.56 7.89 -4.90
N ASP A 45 -6.00 6.69 -4.74
CA ASP A 45 -6.78 5.46 -4.86
C ASP A 45 -7.86 5.40 -3.79
N LEU A 46 -9.08 5.12 -4.24
CA LEU A 46 -10.25 4.92 -3.41
C LEU A 46 -10.71 3.47 -3.59
N GLY A 47 -10.97 2.83 -2.46
CA GLY A 47 -11.30 1.42 -2.40
C GLY A 47 -11.65 1.02 -0.97
N TYR A 48 -11.66 -0.29 -0.73
CA TYR A 48 -11.93 -0.86 0.58
C TYR A 48 -10.95 -2.00 0.88
N ILE A 49 -10.74 -2.25 2.17
CA ILE A 49 -9.97 -3.41 2.63
C ILE A 49 -10.91 -4.61 2.71
N ASP A 50 -10.50 -5.72 2.10
CA ASP A 50 -11.21 -6.99 2.24
C ASP A 50 -10.96 -7.56 3.65
N ASN A 51 -12.03 -7.83 4.40
CA ASN A 51 -11.92 -8.40 5.74
C ASN A 51 -11.54 -9.90 5.74
N MET A 52 -11.61 -10.58 4.60
CA MET A 52 -11.25 -12.00 4.47
C MET A 52 -9.78 -12.21 4.14
N ASN A 53 -9.24 -11.45 3.17
CA ASN A 53 -7.85 -11.59 2.73
C ASN A 53 -6.94 -10.41 3.12
N GLY A 54 -7.49 -9.30 3.60
CA GLY A 54 -6.72 -8.12 4.01
C GLY A 54 -6.00 -7.39 2.90
N GLY A 55 -6.44 -7.58 1.66
CA GLY A 55 -6.01 -6.83 0.49
C GLY A 55 -6.85 -5.60 0.25
N PHE A 56 -6.30 -4.69 -0.54
CA PHE A 56 -6.97 -3.47 -0.95
C PHE A 56 -7.67 -3.67 -2.30
N ASN A 57 -9.00 -3.54 -2.30
CA ASN A 57 -9.81 -3.54 -3.50
C ASN A 57 -9.94 -2.13 -4.06
N PHE A 58 -9.16 -1.83 -5.09
CA PHE A 58 -9.23 -0.59 -5.85
C PHE A 58 -10.56 -0.44 -6.58
N LEU A 59 -11.13 0.77 -6.58
CA LEU A 59 -12.30 1.12 -7.37
C LEU A 59 -11.99 2.20 -8.41
N PHE A 60 -11.47 3.33 -7.97
CA PHE A 60 -11.04 4.43 -8.85
C PHE A 60 -10.00 5.30 -8.14
N ASN A 61 -9.28 6.13 -8.89
CA ASN A 61 -8.34 7.10 -8.36
C ASN A 61 -8.92 8.52 -8.50
N VAL A 62 -9.07 9.23 -7.38
CA VAL A 62 -9.66 10.58 -7.32
C VAL A 62 -8.81 11.63 -8.03
N CYS A 63 -7.51 11.37 -8.21
CA CYS A 63 -6.56 12.28 -8.85
C CYS A 63 -6.45 12.08 -10.36
N LEU A 64 -7.06 11.03 -10.92
CA LEU A 64 -7.07 10.75 -12.35
C LEU A 64 -8.39 11.19 -13.01
N PRO A 65 -8.40 11.56 -14.30
CA PRO A 65 -9.62 11.86 -15.03
C PRO A 65 -10.63 10.69 -15.02
N ALA A 66 -11.92 10.98 -15.20
CA ALA A 66 -12.97 9.96 -15.24
C ALA A 66 -12.79 8.98 -16.42
N ASP A 67 -12.24 9.46 -17.53
CA ASP A 67 -11.93 8.69 -18.73
C ASP A 67 -10.55 8.01 -18.70
N HIS A 68 -9.80 8.14 -17.59
CA HIS A 68 -8.55 7.43 -17.41
C HIS A 68 -8.79 5.91 -17.39
N PRO A 69 -7.92 5.07 -18.03
CA PRO A 69 -8.12 3.62 -18.09
C PRO A 69 -8.37 2.95 -16.73
N PHE A 70 -7.70 3.40 -15.68
CA PHE A 70 -7.92 2.88 -14.32
C PHE A 70 -9.32 3.21 -13.77
N ASN A 71 -9.82 4.41 -14.03
CA ASN A 71 -11.14 4.85 -13.58
C ASN A 71 -12.27 4.26 -14.43
N GLN A 72 -11.97 3.78 -15.64
CA GLN A 72 -12.94 3.10 -16.49
C GLN A 72 -13.23 1.65 -16.08
N VAL A 73 -12.38 1.01 -15.27
CA VAL A 73 -12.55 -0.40 -14.86
C VAL A 73 -13.87 -0.61 -14.12
N TYR A 74 -14.11 0.23 -13.10
CA TYR A 74 -15.33 0.17 -12.29
C TYR A 74 -16.21 1.43 -12.46
N GLY A 75 -15.74 2.41 -13.23
CA GLY A 75 -16.35 3.72 -13.36
C GLY A 75 -16.04 4.62 -12.16
N VAL A 76 -16.71 5.78 -12.15
CA VAL A 76 -16.63 6.76 -11.07
C VAL A 76 -18.05 7.17 -10.65
N PRO A 77 -18.24 7.74 -9.45
CA PRO A 77 -19.53 8.31 -9.06
C PRO A 77 -20.02 9.38 -10.04
N GLU A 78 -21.33 9.58 -10.17
CA GLU A 78 -21.90 10.61 -11.07
C GLU A 78 -21.46 12.03 -10.68
N THR A 79 -21.23 12.27 -9.40
CA THR A 79 -20.74 13.55 -8.87
C THR A 79 -19.23 13.71 -8.95
N PHE A 80 -18.54 12.81 -9.67
CA PHE A 80 -17.08 12.78 -9.69
C PHE A 80 -16.48 14.10 -10.19
N GLN A 81 -15.55 14.62 -9.40
CA GLN A 81 -14.70 15.73 -9.78
C GLN A 81 -13.26 15.34 -9.48
N GLN A 82 -12.40 15.44 -10.48
CA GLN A 82 -10.98 15.11 -10.34
C GLN A 82 -10.32 16.05 -9.32
N LEU A 83 -9.68 15.46 -8.30
CA LEU A 83 -8.79 16.15 -7.39
C LEU A 83 -7.47 16.45 -8.09
N LYS A 84 -7.26 17.71 -8.48
CA LYS A 84 -6.00 18.13 -9.11
C LYS A 84 -4.92 18.33 -8.04
N LEU A 85 -3.95 17.42 -8.04
CA LEU A 85 -2.70 17.55 -7.29
C LEU A 85 -1.58 18.03 -8.22
N ARG A 86 -0.70 18.88 -7.71
CA ARG A 86 0.52 19.30 -8.40
C ARG A 86 1.57 18.21 -8.22
N VAL A 87 2.00 17.58 -9.30
CA VAL A 87 2.99 16.51 -9.29
C VAL A 87 3.98 16.80 -10.42
N GLY A 88 5.24 17.13 -10.08
CA GLY A 88 6.33 17.27 -11.05
C GLY A 88 6.22 18.43 -12.06
N GLU A 89 7.34 19.13 -12.28
CA GLU A 89 7.63 20.06 -13.40
C GLU A 89 7.02 21.48 -13.43
N GLU A 90 6.13 21.86 -12.51
CA GLU A 90 5.72 23.27 -12.37
C GLU A 90 6.79 24.06 -11.59
N ARG A 91 7.76 24.63 -12.31
CA ARG A 91 9.01 25.26 -11.80
C ARG A 91 8.87 26.35 -10.72
N ASP A 92 7.66 26.82 -10.41
CA ASP A 92 7.41 27.97 -9.55
C ASP A 92 6.62 27.66 -8.27
N HIS A 93 6.22 26.40 -8.01
CA HIS A 93 5.41 26.03 -6.85
C HIS A 93 5.85 24.74 -6.15
N GLU A 94 5.59 24.66 -4.84
CA GLU A 94 5.79 23.45 -4.02
C GLU A 94 4.87 22.32 -4.51
N GLU A 95 5.45 21.14 -4.77
CA GLU A 95 4.73 19.95 -5.22
C GLU A 95 3.79 19.43 -4.11
N ASP A 96 2.61 18.97 -4.50
CA ASP A 96 1.68 18.38 -3.53
C ASP A 96 2.12 16.97 -3.12
N VAL A 97 2.96 16.29 -3.91
CA VAL A 97 3.41 14.92 -3.65
C VAL A 97 4.93 14.86 -3.59
N GLN A 98 5.47 14.53 -2.42
CA GLN A 98 6.89 14.31 -2.23
C GLN A 98 7.22 12.82 -2.41
N PHE A 99 8.05 12.50 -3.39
CA PHE A 99 8.58 11.15 -3.61
C PHE A 99 9.90 10.93 -2.87
N ARG A 100 10.02 9.77 -2.20
CA ARG A 100 11.23 9.32 -1.49
C ARG A 100 11.56 7.90 -1.95
N PRO A 101 12.47 7.72 -2.93
CA PRO A 101 12.73 6.42 -3.55
C PRO A 101 13.41 5.39 -2.63
N ASN A 102 14.05 5.84 -1.54
CA ASN A 102 14.86 4.98 -0.67
C ASN A 102 14.56 5.28 0.80
N GLN A 103 13.29 5.19 1.19
CA GLN A 103 12.87 5.42 2.58
C GLN A 103 13.47 4.35 3.50
N ASP A 104 13.56 3.10 3.03
CA ASP A 104 14.33 2.04 3.66
C ASP A 104 15.22 1.31 2.65
N PRO A 105 16.42 0.85 3.05
CA PRO A 105 17.30 0.09 2.19
C PRO A 105 16.77 -1.33 1.91
N PRO A 106 17.20 -1.95 0.80
CA PRO A 106 16.98 -3.36 0.52
C PRO A 106 17.36 -4.30 1.67
N GLY A 107 16.55 -5.34 1.88
CA GLY A 107 16.79 -6.38 2.89
C GLY A 107 16.34 -6.01 4.32
N ILE A 108 15.63 -4.89 4.49
CA ILE A 108 15.10 -4.52 5.81
C ILE A 108 13.96 -5.47 6.23
N ILE A 109 13.89 -5.73 7.54
CA ILE A 109 12.88 -6.59 8.15
C ILE A 109 12.18 -5.80 9.25
N LEU A 110 10.88 -5.60 9.08
CA LEU A 110 10.05 -4.92 10.05
C LEU A 110 9.32 -5.96 10.88
N ALA A 111 9.84 -6.27 12.07
CA ALA A 111 9.25 -7.25 12.99
C ALA A 111 8.88 -6.63 14.34
N THR A 112 7.87 -7.19 15.01
CA THR A 112 7.40 -6.75 16.34
C THR A 112 8.15 -7.37 17.52
N CYS A 113 9.04 -8.31 17.24
CA CYS A 113 9.86 -8.99 18.24
C CYS A 113 11.27 -9.28 17.67
N PRO A 114 12.25 -9.57 18.54
CA PRO A 114 13.59 -9.90 18.10
C PRO A 114 13.58 -11.02 17.06
N THR A 115 14.18 -10.74 15.91
CA THR A 115 14.21 -11.64 14.77
C THR A 115 15.65 -12.00 14.47
N LYS A 116 15.93 -13.30 14.31
CA LYS A 116 17.21 -13.80 13.82
C LYS A 116 17.00 -14.35 12.43
N VAL A 117 17.73 -13.82 11.46
CA VAL A 117 17.74 -14.31 10.09
C VAL A 117 18.90 -15.28 9.94
N ILE A 118 18.64 -16.46 9.38
CA ILE A 118 19.66 -17.46 9.08
C ILE A 118 19.62 -17.70 7.57
N GLN A 119 20.68 -17.30 6.88
CA GLN A 119 20.84 -17.56 5.45
C GLN A 119 21.38 -18.98 5.25
N LEU A 120 20.65 -19.82 4.52
CA LEU A 120 21.12 -21.14 4.10
C LEU A 120 21.70 -20.98 2.70
N GLY A 121 23.03 -21.04 2.59
CA GLY A 121 23.72 -20.83 1.31
C GLY A 121 23.24 -21.78 0.21
N GLY A 122 22.87 -21.22 -0.93
CA GLY A 122 22.69 -21.90 -2.22
C GLY A 122 23.41 -21.09 -3.30
N MET A 123 24.01 -21.76 -4.29
CA MET A 123 24.96 -21.20 -5.27
C MET A 123 24.51 -19.86 -5.87
N VAL A 124 25.40 -18.87 -5.76
CA VAL A 124 25.29 -17.55 -6.37
C VAL A 124 25.85 -17.68 -7.78
N ASP A 125 25.03 -17.52 -8.83
CA ASP A 125 25.59 -17.24 -10.15
C ASP A 125 26.00 -15.78 -10.18
N ALA A 126 27.32 -15.58 -10.18
CA ALA A 126 27.97 -14.31 -9.93
C ALA A 126 27.99 -13.40 -11.16
N GLN A 127 26.83 -12.95 -11.66
CA GLN A 127 26.74 -11.85 -12.64
C GLN A 127 25.47 -11.02 -12.43
N ASN A 128 25.49 -10.15 -11.41
CA ASN A 128 24.63 -9.00 -11.08
C ASN A 128 24.20 -9.03 -9.61
N SER A 129 25.14 -8.67 -8.75
CA SER A 129 24.96 -8.60 -7.30
C SER A 129 24.17 -7.37 -6.88
N THR A 130 22.84 -7.43 -7.01
CA THR A 130 21.90 -6.83 -6.07
C THR A 130 21.24 -8.00 -5.37
N SER A 131 21.61 -8.26 -4.11
CA SER A 131 21.12 -9.38 -3.32
C SER A 131 19.60 -9.31 -3.13
N THR A 132 18.87 -9.82 -4.10
CA THR A 132 17.50 -10.28 -3.96
C THR A 132 17.54 -11.43 -2.96
N MET A 133 16.59 -11.49 -2.03
CA MET A 133 16.37 -12.68 -1.20
C MET A 133 15.82 -13.85 -2.06
N GLY A 134 16.61 -14.30 -3.02
CA GLY A 134 16.28 -15.34 -3.99
C GLY A 134 17.19 -16.55 -3.83
N ALA A 135 17.31 -17.08 -2.61
CA ALA A 135 17.77 -18.44 -2.30
C ALA A 135 17.61 -18.68 -0.79
N GLY A 136 17.01 -19.83 -0.43
CA GLY A 136 16.65 -20.29 0.93
C GLY A 136 17.16 -19.48 2.12
N PHE A 137 16.25 -18.81 2.83
CA PHE A 137 16.52 -18.26 4.16
C PHE A 137 15.50 -18.82 5.16
N THR A 138 15.94 -19.02 6.39
CA THR A 138 15.06 -19.35 7.51
C THR A 138 15.01 -18.17 8.46
N MET A 139 13.81 -17.78 8.84
CA MET A 139 13.59 -16.72 9.82
C MET A 139 13.18 -17.33 11.13
N GLN A 140 13.90 -16.99 12.19
CA GLN A 140 13.59 -17.45 13.54
C GLN A 140 13.13 -16.27 14.39
N PHE A 141 11.94 -16.44 14.98
CA PHE A 141 11.43 -15.55 16.00
C PHE A 141 11.82 -16.04 17.38
N ASN A 142 12.27 -15.10 18.21
CA ASN A 142 12.36 -15.34 19.64
C ASN A 142 11.45 -14.33 20.34
N SER A 143 10.27 -14.79 20.74
CA SER A 143 9.24 -13.96 21.37
C SER A 143 8.71 -14.68 22.60
N SER A 144 8.61 -13.94 23.71
CA SER A 144 7.84 -14.35 24.89
C SER A 144 6.35 -14.05 24.76
N LYS A 145 5.93 -13.40 23.67
CA LYS A 145 4.53 -13.07 23.37
C LYS A 145 3.91 -14.13 22.46
N ASN A 146 2.61 -14.36 22.64
CA ASN A 146 1.81 -15.31 21.85
C ASN A 146 1.51 -14.85 20.42
N GLU A 147 1.84 -13.60 20.09
CA GLU A 147 1.58 -13.00 18.78
C GLU A 147 2.83 -12.26 18.30
N GLY A 148 3.06 -12.31 16.99
CA GLY A 148 4.13 -11.60 16.31
C GLY A 148 3.76 -11.33 14.87
N ALA A 149 4.26 -10.22 14.32
CA ALA A 149 4.11 -9.88 12.92
C ALA A 149 5.45 -9.46 12.34
N MET A 150 5.61 -9.70 11.04
CA MET A 150 6.80 -9.30 10.31
C MET A 150 6.52 -9.06 8.85
N LEU A 151 7.20 -8.05 8.33
CA LEU A 151 7.22 -7.68 6.93
C LEU A 151 8.68 -7.67 6.46
N VAL A 152 8.96 -8.43 5.40
CA VAL A 152 10.29 -8.52 4.81
C VAL A 152 10.30 -7.74 3.50
N LEU A 153 11.28 -6.85 3.35
CA LEU A 153 11.35 -5.91 2.24
C LEU A 153 12.66 -6.13 1.47
N PRO A 154 12.71 -7.16 0.60
CA PRO A 154 13.94 -7.52 -0.11
C PRO A 154 14.48 -6.39 -0.98
N HIS A 155 13.61 -5.54 -1.50
CA HIS A 155 13.95 -4.42 -2.38
C HIS A 155 13.94 -3.06 -1.69
N GLY A 156 13.68 -3.01 -0.38
CA GLY A 156 13.56 -1.77 0.37
C GLY A 156 12.18 -1.14 0.20
N THR A 157 12.07 0.16 0.43
CA THR A 157 10.81 0.89 0.30
C THR A 157 11.00 2.23 -0.37
N GLU A 158 9.98 2.60 -1.15
CA GLU A 158 9.72 3.96 -1.55
C GLU A 158 8.56 4.54 -0.73
N LYS A 159 8.48 5.86 -0.65
CA LYS A 159 7.42 6.58 0.05
C LYS A 159 6.93 7.77 -0.75
N HIS A 160 5.62 7.90 -0.85
CA HIS A 160 4.96 9.07 -1.44
C HIS A 160 4.17 9.78 -0.36
N ASP A 161 4.53 11.04 -0.07
CA ASP A 161 3.88 11.87 0.94
C ASP A 161 3.03 12.95 0.27
N LEU A 162 1.75 13.03 0.62
CA LEU A 162 0.84 14.10 0.18
C LEU A 162 0.93 15.30 1.13
N LEU A 163 1.47 16.42 0.66
CA LEU A 163 1.69 17.64 1.44
C LEU A 163 1.26 18.90 0.65
N PRO A 164 0.28 19.70 1.12
CA PRO A 164 -0.52 19.51 2.33
C PRO A 164 -1.74 18.59 2.10
N ILE A 165 -1.98 17.69 3.06
CA ILE A 165 -3.14 16.77 3.07
C ILE A 165 -4.51 17.47 2.99
N LYS A 166 -4.58 18.77 3.28
CA LYS A 166 -5.82 19.57 3.31
C LYS A 166 -6.66 19.48 2.03
N LYS A 167 -6.02 19.34 0.86
CA LYS A 167 -6.73 19.19 -0.42
C LYS A 167 -7.51 17.87 -0.45
N LEU A 168 -6.88 16.78 -0.03
CA LEU A 168 -7.52 15.47 0.07
C LEU A 168 -8.58 15.46 1.17
N GLU A 169 -8.31 16.04 2.34
CA GLU A 169 -9.30 16.12 3.42
C GLU A 169 -10.57 16.85 2.99
N ARG A 170 -10.44 17.94 2.21
CA ARG A 170 -11.58 18.67 1.65
C ARG A 170 -12.35 17.78 0.68
N ALA A 171 -11.65 17.14 -0.27
CA ALA A 171 -12.27 16.26 -1.24
C ALA A 171 -13.03 15.11 -0.55
N VAL A 172 -12.43 14.49 0.48
CA VAL A 172 -13.08 13.46 1.29
C VAL A 172 -14.34 14.01 1.95
N LYS A 173 -14.27 15.17 2.62
CA LYS A 173 -15.44 15.75 3.31
C LYS A 173 -16.59 16.09 2.36
N GLU A 174 -16.28 16.63 1.19
CA GLU A 174 -17.28 17.05 0.19
C GLU A 174 -17.93 15.84 -0.51
N ASN A 175 -17.21 14.72 -0.63
CA ASN A 175 -17.65 13.57 -1.41
C ASN A 175 -17.92 12.30 -0.59
N ALA A 176 -17.72 12.31 0.73
CA ALA A 176 -17.78 11.12 1.59
C ALA A 176 -19.04 10.29 1.35
N GLN A 177 -20.21 10.93 1.28
CA GLN A 177 -21.48 10.25 1.03
C GLN A 177 -21.52 9.60 -0.35
N SER A 178 -21.17 10.35 -1.40
CA SER A 178 -21.17 9.85 -2.78
C SER A 178 -20.20 8.68 -2.96
N TRP A 179 -19.00 8.78 -2.37
CA TRP A 179 -18.00 7.71 -2.41
C TRP A 179 -18.44 6.47 -1.65
N HIS A 180 -19.04 6.66 -0.47
CA HIS A 180 -19.61 5.58 0.32
C HIS A 180 -20.72 4.85 -0.46
N ASP A 181 -21.68 5.59 -1.02
CA ASP A 181 -22.78 5.02 -1.81
C ASP A 181 -22.28 4.29 -3.06
N PHE A 182 -21.19 4.78 -3.66
CA PHE A 182 -20.54 4.10 -4.78
C PHE A 182 -19.88 2.78 -4.35
N ILE A 183 -19.13 2.77 -3.23
CA ILE A 183 -18.51 1.55 -2.68
C ILE A 183 -19.56 0.47 -2.39
N HIS A 184 -20.72 0.84 -1.84
CA HIS A 184 -21.80 -0.12 -1.52
C HIS A 184 -22.40 -0.83 -2.74
N ARG A 185 -22.26 -0.28 -3.95
CA ARG A 185 -22.69 -0.95 -5.19
C ARG A 185 -21.89 -2.24 -5.46
N PHE A 186 -20.70 -2.36 -4.88
CA PHE A 186 -19.83 -3.52 -5.03
C PHE A 186 -20.05 -4.60 -3.96
N ASN A 187 -21.20 -4.56 -3.27
CA ASN A 187 -21.64 -5.54 -2.26
C ASN A 187 -20.59 -5.80 -1.17
N VAL A 188 -19.94 -4.71 -0.72
CA VAL A 188 -18.97 -4.74 0.36
C VAL A 188 -19.72 -5.02 1.68
N PRO A 189 -19.29 -6.01 2.49
CA PRO A 189 -19.86 -6.20 3.82
C PRO A 189 -19.71 -4.89 4.62
N ALA A 190 -20.74 -4.48 5.35
CA ALA A 190 -20.68 -3.26 6.16
C ALA A 190 -19.45 -3.29 7.08
N LEU A 191 -18.66 -2.21 7.03
CA LEU A 191 -17.48 -1.97 7.88
C LEU A 191 -17.90 -1.72 9.35
#